data_AF-A0A8S9YEN7-F1
#
_entry.id   AF-A0A8S9YEN7-F1
#
_cell.length_a   1.000
_cell.length_b   1.000
_cell.length_c   1.000
_cell.angle_alpha   90.00
_cell.angle_beta   90.00
_cell.angle_gamma   90.00
#
_symmetry.space_group_name_H-M   'P 1'
#
loop_
_entity.id
_entity.type
_entity.pdbx_description
1 polymer ?
#
loop_
_entity_poly.entity_id
_entity_poly.type
_entity_poly.pdbx_seq_one_letter_code
_entity_poly.pdbx_strand_id
1 'polypeptide(L)'
;RSKAVTATFKIDGKSKRKYVTLCIIGVSTRLQLDAASDIILISRDTWRKLGRPPLLPTHHTARNASGGTLKLAGEATCEVTFGDSRIEACCLVTDHPGLDLLGLD
;
A
#
# COMPACT_ATOMS: atom_id res chain seq x y z
N ARG A 1 1.05 23.10 5.62
CA ARG A 1 -0.21 22.34 5.80
C ARG A 1 0.10 20.88 5.52
N SER A 2 0.26 20.06 6.56
CA SER A 2 0.57 18.64 6.42
C SER A 2 -0.70 17.88 6.04
N LYS A 3 -0.75 17.27 4.86
CA LYS A 3 -1.85 16.37 4.49
C LYS A 3 -1.64 15.05 5.23
N ALA A 4 -2.44 14.78 6.26
CA ALA A 4 -2.44 13.49 6.95
C ALA A 4 -3.45 12.58 6.26
N VAL A 5 -2.98 11.65 5.43
CA VAL A 5 -3.85 10.58 4.93
C VAL A 5 -3.89 9.50 6.01
N THR A 6 -5.07 9.27 6.57
CA THR A 6 -5.31 8.29 7.63
C THR A 6 -5.86 7.03 6.98
N ALA A 7 -5.06 5.96 6.95
CA ALA A 7 -5.53 4.65 6.54
C ALA A 7 -5.88 3.81 7.77
N THR A 8 -7.06 3.17 7.79
CA THR A 8 -7.55 2.35 8.91
C THR A 8 -7.93 0.95 8.42
N PHE A 9 -7.08 -0.05 8.64
CA PHE A 9 -7.26 -1.38 8.04
C PHE A 9 -7.92 -2.38 8.99
N LYS A 10 -9.09 -2.94 8.64
CA LYS A 10 -9.80 -3.96 9.43
C LYS A 10 -9.19 -5.35 9.24
N ILE A 11 -8.54 -5.85 10.29
CA ILE A 11 -8.16 -7.26 10.42
C ILE A 11 -9.23 -7.92 11.30
N ASP A 12 -10.44 -8.13 10.78
CA ASP A 12 -11.50 -8.85 11.52
C ASP A 12 -12.05 -10.04 10.74
N GLY A 13 -12.34 -11.11 11.47
CA GLY A 13 -12.65 -12.43 10.97
C GLY A 13 -13.94 -12.51 10.15
N LYS A 14 -14.01 -13.55 9.30
CA LYS A 14 -15.18 -13.96 8.50
C LYS A 14 -15.56 -13.14 7.25
N SER A 15 -14.75 -12.18 6.80
CA SER A 15 -14.82 -11.69 5.41
C SER A 15 -13.78 -12.41 4.55
N LYS A 16 -14.18 -13.03 3.43
CA LYS A 16 -13.21 -13.62 2.48
C LYS A 16 -12.32 -12.48 1.96
N ARG A 17 -11.06 -12.44 2.40
CA ARG A 17 -10.06 -11.48 1.91
C ARG A 17 -10.06 -11.49 0.38
N LYS A 18 -10.38 -10.34 -0.21
CA LYS A 18 -10.31 -10.16 -1.65
C LYS A 18 -8.91 -9.67 -2.00
N TYR A 19 -8.41 -10.12 -3.14
CA TYR A 19 -7.10 -9.75 -3.64
C TYR A 19 -7.22 -9.32 -5.08
N VAL A 20 -6.35 -8.41 -5.48
CA VAL A 20 -6.19 -7.99 -6.87
C VAL A 20 -4.72 -8.06 -7.25
N THR A 21 -4.45 -8.43 -8.49
CA THR A 21 -3.10 -8.39 -9.04
C THR A 21 -2.97 -7.13 -9.87
N LEU A 22 -2.02 -6.28 -9.50
CA LEU A 22 -1.64 -5.07 -10.24
C LEU A 22 -0.25 -5.27 -10.85
N CYS A 23 0.05 -4.56 -11.91
CA CYS A 23 1.43 -4.43 -12.38
C CYS A 23 2.01 -3.15 -11.78
N ILE A 24 2.94 -3.26 -10.84
CA ILE A 24 3.60 -2.11 -10.20
C ILE A 24 5.03 -2.03 -10.73
N ILE A 25 5.39 -0.94 -11.40
CA ILE A 25 6.73 -0.74 -12.01
C ILE A 25 7.12 -1.97 -12.86
N GLY A 26 6.19 -2.48 -13.66
CA GLY A 26 6.41 -3.66 -14.51
C GLY A 26 6.38 -5.02 -13.80
N VAL A 27 6.18 -5.07 -12.48
CA VAL A 27 6.15 -6.31 -11.69
C VAL A 27 4.73 -6.65 -11.23
N SER A 28 4.27 -7.85 -11.58
CA SER A 28 2.98 -8.38 -11.11
C SER A 28 2.99 -8.58 -9.59
N THR A 29 2.17 -7.79 -8.90
CA THR A 29 2.10 -7.72 -7.44
C THR A 29 0.67 -7.97 -7.00
N ARG A 30 0.47 -8.90 -6.06
CA ARG A 30 -0.84 -9.25 -5.53
C ARG A 30 -1.07 -8.51 -4.22
N LEU A 31 -2.06 -7.62 -4.18
CA LEU A 31 -2.43 -6.83 -3.00
C LEU A 31 -3.79 -7.28 -2.47
N GLN A 32 -3.96 -7.18 -1.15
CA GLN A 32 -5.25 -7.36 -0.51
C GLN A 32 -6.08 -6.08 -0.70
N LEU A 33 -7.33 -6.21 -1.12
CA LEU A 33 -8.26 -5.09 -1.18
C LEU A 33 -8.64 -4.66 0.23
N ASP A 34 -8.47 -3.38 0.52
CA ASP A 34 -8.95 -2.74 1.73
C ASP A 34 -9.81 -1.53 1.39
N ALA A 35 -11.11 -1.63 1.68
CA ALA A 35 -12.10 -0.61 1.38
C ALA A 35 -12.10 0.57 2.38
N ALA A 36 -11.17 0.59 3.34
CA ALA A 36 -11.07 1.62 4.38
C ALA A 36 -9.79 2.45 4.27
N SER A 37 -9.14 2.41 3.10
CA SER A 37 -8.05 3.32 2.76
C SER A 37 -8.10 3.70 1.30
N ASP A 38 -7.53 4.86 0.95
CA ASP A 38 -7.40 5.34 -0.44
C ASP A 38 -5.94 5.22 -0.95
N ILE A 39 -5.13 4.38 -0.30
CA ILE A 39 -3.68 4.32 -0.52
C ILE A 39 -3.19 2.92 -0.91
N ILE A 40 -2.05 2.89 -1.61
CA ILE A 40 -1.29 1.66 -1.84
C ILE A 40 -0.26 1.52 -0.72
N LEU A 41 -0.34 0.42 0.02
CA LEU A 41 0.64 0.08 1.05
C LEU A 41 1.35 -1.20 0.62
N ILE A 42 2.67 -1.19 0.52
CA ILE A 42 3.46 -2.37 0.20
C ILE A 42 4.43 -2.71 1.32
N SER A 43 4.67 -3.99 1.52
CA SER A 43 5.68 -4.48 2.44
C SER A 43 7.08 -4.17 1.90
N ARG A 44 8.07 -4.06 2.79
CA ARG A 44 9.48 -3.92 2.41
C ARG A 44 9.97 -5.06 1.50
N ASP A 45 9.37 -6.25 1.59
CA ASP A 45 9.70 -7.37 0.71
C ASP A 45 9.19 -7.17 -0.71
N THR A 46 7.94 -6.69 -0.85
CA THR A 46 7.39 -6.30 -2.15
C THR A 46 8.20 -5.15 -2.74
N TRP A 47 8.47 -4.08 -1.99
CA TRP A 47 9.32 -2.98 -2.45
C TRP A 47 10.70 -3.46 -2.95
N ARG A 48 11.30 -4.45 -2.28
CA ARG A 48 12.55 -5.09 -2.75
C ARG A 48 12.38 -5.82 -4.08
N LYS A 49 11.25 -6.51 -4.29
CA LYS A 49 10.92 -7.18 -5.56
C LYS A 49 10.65 -6.20 -6.70
N LEU A 50 10.15 -5.00 -6.39
CA LEU A 50 9.94 -3.91 -7.35
C LEU A 50 11.25 -3.23 -7.82
N GLY A 51 12.42 -3.75 -7.45
CA GLY A 51 13.72 -3.17 -7.82
C GLY A 51 14.19 -2.03 -6.91
N ARG A 52 13.57 -1.88 -5.73
CA ARG A 52 13.95 -0.87 -4.72
C ARG A 52 13.87 0.57 -5.26
N PRO A 53 12.70 1.00 -5.77
CA PRO A 53 12.53 2.38 -6.21
C PRO A 53 12.89 3.36 -5.08
N PRO A 54 13.40 4.56 -5.39
CA PRO A 54 13.82 5.53 -4.38
C PRO A 54 12.72 5.79 -3.35
N LEU A 55 13.07 5.67 -2.07
CA LEU A 55 12.17 6.00 -0.97
C LEU A 55 12.41 7.43 -0.53
N LEU A 56 11.33 8.20 -0.51
CA LEU A 56 11.29 9.53 0.06
C LEU A 56 10.75 9.47 1.50
N PRO A 57 11.20 10.39 2.38
CA PRO A 57 10.57 10.56 3.68
C PRO A 57 9.08 10.86 3.50
N THR A 58 8.24 10.17 4.26
CA THR A 58 6.79 10.38 4.24
C THR A 58 6.33 11.10 5.50
N HIS A 59 5.34 11.99 5.36
CA HIS A 59 4.63 12.60 6.48
C HIS A 59 3.33 11.85 6.82
N HIS A 60 3.04 10.76 6.11
CA HIS A 60 1.83 9.96 6.30
C HIS A 60 1.91 9.16 7.60
N THR A 61 0.75 8.92 8.22
CA THR A 61 0.63 8.04 9.39
C THR A 61 -0.41 6.97 9.09
N ALA A 62 0.02 5.71 9.07
CA ALA A 62 -0.88 4.57 8.90
C ALA A 62 -1.32 4.02 10.27
N ARG A 63 -2.59 3.62 10.40
CA ARG A 63 -3.12 2.98 11.61
C ARG A 63 -3.75 1.64 11.26
N ASN A 64 -3.58 0.66 12.13
CA ASN A 64 -4.36 -0.57 12.05
C ASN A 64 -5.77 -0.34 12.64
N ALA A 65 -6.72 -1.26 12.40
CA ALA A 65 -8.08 -1.11 12.93
C ALA A 65 -8.17 -1.12 14.47
N SER A 66 -7.16 -1.63 15.16
CA SER A 66 -7.06 -1.53 16.61
C SER A 66 -6.57 -0.16 17.10
N GLY A 67 -6.32 0.78 16.18
CA GLY A 67 -5.82 2.13 16.48
C GLY A 67 -4.31 2.23 16.67
N GLY A 68 -3.58 1.12 16.55
CA GLY A 68 -2.12 1.07 16.64
C GLY A 68 -1.46 1.71 15.43
N THR A 69 -0.36 2.44 15.65
CA THR A 69 0.42 3.06 14.57
C THR A 69 1.23 2.01 13.82
N LEU A 70 1.10 2.01 12.50
CA LEU A 70 1.92 1.21 11.61
C LEU A 70 3.15 2.01 11.19
N LYS A 71 4.34 1.42 11.39
CA LYS A 71 5.60 2.06 11.03
C LYS A 71 5.80 2.06 9.51
N LEU A 72 5.88 3.25 8.92
CA LEU A 72 6.20 3.45 7.52
C LEU A 72 7.71 3.68 7.36
N ALA A 73 8.30 3.08 6.34
CA ALA A 73 9.68 3.27 5.92
C ALA A 73 9.85 4.51 5.03
N GLY A 74 8.79 4.92 4.34
CA GLY A 74 8.79 6.02 3.39
C GLY A 74 7.68 5.87 2.36
N GLU A 75 7.75 6.71 1.33
CA GLU A 75 6.87 6.66 0.17
C GLU A 75 7.69 6.60 -1.11
N ALA A 76 7.14 5.96 -2.14
CA ALA A 76 7.71 5.88 -3.47
C ALA A 76 6.64 6.20 -4.52
N THR A 77 7.00 6.97 -5.53
CA THR A 77 6.18 7.12 -6.72
C THR A 77 6.25 5.83 -7.53
N CYS A 78 5.10 5.23 -7.76
CA CYS A 78 4.96 3.97 -8.48
C CYS A 78 4.06 4.17 -9.69
N GLU A 79 4.47 3.62 -10.81
CA GLU A 79 3.56 3.36 -11.90
C GLU A 79 2.76 2.08 -11.63
N VAL A 80 1.45 2.18 -11.70
CA VAL A 80 0.52 1.08 -11.45
C VAL A 80 -0.34 0.89 -12.68
N THR A 81 -0.38 -0.34 -13.18
CA THR A 81 -1.17 -0.72 -14.35
C THR A 81 -2.16 -1.81 -13.98
N PHE A 82 -3.42 -1.66 -14.42
CA PHE A 82 -4.49 -2.64 -14.27
C PHE A 82 -5.32 -2.69 -15.55
N GLY A 83 -5.27 -3.82 -16.26
CA GLY A 83 -5.80 -3.90 -17.63
C GLY A 83 -5.07 -2.90 -18.53
N ASP A 84 -5.84 -2.11 -19.28
CA ASP A 84 -5.30 -1.05 -20.17
C ASP A 84 -5.09 0.30 -19.44
N SER A 85 -5.46 0.39 -18.16
CA SER A 85 -5.32 1.60 -17.36
C SER A 85 -3.95 1.68 -16.70
N ARG A 86 -3.28 2.82 -16.83
CA ARG A 86 -1.98 3.14 -16.21
C ARG A 86 -2.11 4.43 -15.42
N ILE A 87 -1.71 4.39 -14.15
CA ILE A 87 -1.76 5.52 -13.23
C ILE A 87 -0.45 5.63 -12.45
N GLU A 88 -0.01 6.86 -12.21
CA GLU A 88 1.04 7.12 -11.24
C GLU A 88 0.41 7.27 -9.85
N ALA A 89 0.88 6.47 -8.90
CA ALA A 89 0.34 6.41 -7.55
C ALA A 89 1.45 6.50 -6.50
N CYS A 90 1.12 7.05 -5.34
CA CYS A 90 2.00 7.04 -4.18
C CYS A 90 1.89 5.68 -3.47
N CYS A 91 2.97 4.90 -3.47
CA CYS A 91 3.12 3.69 -2.67
C CYS A 91 3.75 4.03 -1.32
N LEU A 92 3.03 3.78 -0.22
CA LEU A 92 3.64 3.77 1.11
C LEU A 92 4.33 2.43 1.35
N VAL A 93 5.51 2.47 1.95
CA VAL A 93 6.26 1.26 2.29
C VAL A 93 6.24 1.02 3.79
N THR A 94 5.91 -0.18 4.22
CA THR A 94 5.89 -0.59 5.64
C THR A 94 6.94 -1.64 5.95
N ASP A 95 7.47 -1.60 7.17
CA ASP A 95 8.33 -2.65 7.72
C ASP A 95 7.52 -3.88 8.17
N HIS A 96 6.19 -3.81 8.17
CA HIS A 96 5.35 -4.95 8.52
C HIS A 96 5.43 -6.04 7.42
N PRO A 97 5.84 -7.27 7.78
CA PRO A 97 6.04 -8.34 6.80
C PRO A 97 4.70 -8.74 6.16
N GLY A 98 4.73 -8.96 4.84
CA GLY A 98 3.59 -9.47 4.06
C GLY A 98 2.33 -8.60 4.05
N LEU A 99 2.44 -7.33 4.43
CA LEU A 99 1.32 -6.38 4.42
C LEU A 99 1.33 -5.58 3.11
N ASP A 100 0.63 -6.11 2.11
CA ASP A 100 0.45 -5.48 0.80
C ASP A 100 -1.05 -5.21 0.58
N LEU A 101 -1.44 -3.94 0.59
CA LEU A 101 -2.82 -3.47 0.60
C LEU A 101 -3.07 -2.49 -0.54
N LEU A 102 -4.24 -2.59 -1.15
CA LEU A 102 -4.76 -1.63 -2.10
C LEU A 102 -6.04 -1.01 -1.52
N GLY A 103 -5.98 0.30 -1.33
CA GLY A 103 -7.14 1.14 -1.09
C GLY A 103 -8.08 1.25 -2.28
N LEU A 104 -9.39 1.29 -2.03
CA LEU A 104 -10.41 1.55 -3.04
C LEU A 104 -11.00 2.93 -2.76
N ASP A 105 -10.65 3.90 -3.62
CA ASP A 105 -11.32 5.21 -3.74
C ASP A 105 -12.78 5.03 -4.21
#